data_AF-A0A927AAN8-F1
#
_entry.id   AF-A0A927AAN8-F1
#
_cell.length_a   1.000
_cell.length_b   1.000
_cell.length_c   1.000
_cell.angle_alpha   90.00
_cell.angle_beta   90.00
_cell.angle_gamma   90.00
#
_symmetry.space_group_name_H-M   'P 1'
#
loop_
_entity.id
_entity.type
_entity.pdbx_description
1 polymer ?
#
loop_
_entity_poly.entity_id
_entity_poly.type
_entity_poly.pdbx_seq_one_letter_code
_entity_poly.pdbx_strand_id
1 'polypeptide(L)'
;MQDRFHSLLKRRLRSEIERKPPLFPWETEVYEYDSETPDWATSDLVPATPWITQLQNLNVPIPMPENVLSQLFDRCLEVVQSSLREGTKLVQAVEGLFPGNTPALNQLAGLVLTSPARSPLRSPEIASRLPEDYSTATPSQQMVVSMLAAREILETLTLSVSPNEPRAERQWNTTAGPLQLTAEYPSPTGQLRIQSQLPCSGSLRFQGAEAQSIAERSSPGSLSVELFDLAPNQIYPLEIRLAGSEQTPIVFVVHPTTSDV
;
A
#
# COMPACT_ATOMS: atom_id res chain seq x y z
N MET A 1 18.87 48.53 -52.08
CA MET A 1 18.53 49.60 -51.11
C MET A 1 17.52 49.15 -50.05
N GLN A 2 16.59 48.21 -50.33
CA GLN A 2 15.57 47.75 -49.37
C GLN A 2 16.16 47.08 -48.10
N ASP A 3 17.24 46.30 -48.21
CA ASP A 3 17.79 45.58 -47.05
C ASP A 3 18.36 46.48 -45.94
N ARG A 4 18.89 47.65 -46.31
CA ARG A 4 19.36 48.64 -45.32
C ARG A 4 18.20 49.30 -44.58
N PHE A 5 17.06 49.46 -45.24
CA PHE A 5 15.86 50.02 -44.61
C PHE A 5 15.25 49.02 -43.63
N HIS A 6 15.17 47.74 -44.02
CA HIS A 6 14.65 46.68 -43.15
C HIS A 6 15.54 46.43 -41.94
N SER A 7 16.87 46.51 -42.08
CA SER A 7 17.78 46.34 -40.96
C SER A 7 17.70 47.48 -39.94
N LEU A 8 17.55 48.73 -40.42
CA LEU A 8 17.31 49.89 -39.56
C LEU A 8 15.95 49.80 -38.85
N LEU A 9 14.90 49.36 -39.56
CA LEU A 9 13.57 49.18 -38.97
C LEU A 9 13.58 48.08 -37.89
N LYS A 10 14.19 46.94 -38.18
CA LYS A 10 14.31 45.82 -37.23
C LYS A 10 15.10 46.22 -35.98
N ARG A 11 16.16 47.02 -36.15
CA ARG A 11 16.94 47.54 -35.02
C ARG A 11 16.13 48.50 -34.17
N ARG A 12 15.35 49.39 -34.79
CA ARG A 12 14.47 50.32 -34.08
C ARG A 12 13.38 49.60 -33.30
N LEU A 13 12.70 48.64 -33.93
CA LEU A 13 11.67 47.81 -33.30
C LEU A 13 12.21 47.01 -32.12
N ARG A 14 13.42 46.44 -32.24
CA ARG A 14 14.06 45.73 -31.11
C ARG A 14 14.30 46.66 -29.91
N SER A 15 14.87 47.84 -30.13
CA SER A 15 15.08 48.80 -29.05
C SER A 15 13.77 49.31 -28.44
N GLU A 16 12.68 49.33 -29.21
CA GLU A 16 11.36 49.74 -28.70
C GLU A 16 10.71 48.62 -27.87
N ILE A 17 10.83 47.36 -28.29
CA ILE A 17 10.38 46.18 -27.55
C ILE A 17 11.16 46.02 -26.22
N GLU A 18 12.47 46.25 -26.24
CA GLU A 18 13.29 46.21 -25.01
C GLU A 18 12.89 47.30 -24.01
N ARG A 19 12.46 48.48 -24.50
CA ARG A 19 12.01 49.59 -23.63
C ARG A 19 10.56 49.44 -23.18
N LYS A 20 9.72 48.77 -23.97
CA LYS A 20 8.31 48.55 -23.67
C LYS A 20 7.93 47.14 -24.14
N PRO A 21 8.12 46.11 -23.30
CA PRO A 21 7.78 44.76 -23.68
C PRO A 21 6.28 44.67 -23.97
N PRO A 22 5.88 43.87 -24.96
CA PRO A 22 4.47 43.67 -25.24
C PRO A 22 3.80 43.00 -24.03
N LEU A 23 2.73 43.61 -23.55
CA LEU A 23 1.87 43.02 -22.54
C LEU A 23 0.95 41.99 -23.18
N PHE A 24 0.63 40.94 -22.43
CA PHE A 24 -0.45 40.06 -22.83
C PHE A 24 -1.80 40.79 -22.74
N PRO A 25 -2.82 40.40 -23.53
CA PRO A 25 -4.11 41.11 -23.60
C PRO A 25 -4.87 41.23 -22.28
N TRP A 26 -4.53 40.41 -21.28
CA TRP A 26 -5.11 40.41 -19.94
C TRP A 26 -4.24 41.13 -18.90
N GLU A 27 -3.03 41.58 -19.26
CA GLU A 27 -2.14 42.35 -18.39
C GLU A 27 -2.30 43.84 -18.65
N THR A 28 -2.53 44.60 -17.58
CA THR A 28 -2.67 46.07 -17.68
C THR A 28 -1.34 46.79 -17.51
N GLU A 29 -0.35 46.17 -16.86
CA GLU A 29 0.99 46.72 -16.57
C GLU A 29 2.07 45.62 -16.59
N VAL A 30 3.34 45.99 -16.81
CA VAL A 30 4.48 45.05 -16.88
C VAL A 30 4.92 44.75 -15.44
N TYR A 31 4.60 43.56 -14.92
CA TYR A 31 5.12 43.09 -13.64
C TYR A 31 6.43 42.33 -13.84
N GLU A 32 7.44 42.65 -13.04
CA GLU A 32 8.58 41.75 -12.81
C GLU A 32 8.02 40.59 -11.98
N TYR A 33 7.77 39.45 -12.62
CA TYR A 33 7.36 38.25 -11.90
C TYR A 33 8.55 37.83 -11.03
N ASP A 34 8.48 38.13 -9.72
CA ASP A 34 9.37 37.52 -8.74
C ASP A 34 9.27 35.99 -8.93
N SER A 35 10.40 35.36 -9.26
CA SER A 35 10.52 33.92 -9.44
C SER A 35 10.40 33.13 -8.14
N GLU A 36 9.87 33.75 -7.09
CA GLU A 36 9.40 33.09 -5.89
C GLU A 36 7.90 32.91 -6.05
N THR A 37 7.51 31.85 -6.76
CA THR A 37 6.16 31.32 -6.63
C THR A 37 5.92 31.08 -5.14
N PRO A 38 4.97 31.78 -4.50
CA PRO A 38 4.53 31.37 -3.18
C PRO A 38 3.85 30.02 -3.40
N ASP A 39 4.32 28.99 -2.68
CA ASP A 39 3.70 27.67 -2.59
C ASP A 39 2.26 27.80 -2.05
N TRP A 40 1.33 28.27 -2.87
CA TRP A 40 -0.11 28.29 -2.56
C TRP A 40 -0.82 27.02 -3.05
N ALA A 41 -0.03 25.99 -3.37
CA ALA A 41 -0.50 24.64 -3.63
C ALA A 41 0.09 23.64 -2.61
N THR A 42 0.12 23.98 -1.32
CA THR A 42 -0.05 22.95 -0.28
C THR A 42 -1.53 22.54 -0.26
N SER A 43 -1.98 21.93 -1.36
CA SER A 43 -3.01 20.91 -1.25
C SER A 43 -2.32 19.77 -0.53
N ASP A 44 -2.74 19.47 0.70
CA ASP A 44 -2.33 18.34 1.52
C ASP A 44 -1.75 17.19 0.69
N LEU A 45 -0.43 17.21 0.48
CA LEU A 45 0.30 16.06 -0.02
C LEU A 45 0.33 15.09 1.15
N VAL A 46 -0.73 14.29 1.26
CA VAL A 46 -0.72 13.06 2.04
C VAL A 46 0.60 12.38 1.66
N PRO A 47 1.56 12.22 2.58
CA PRO A 47 2.85 11.68 2.20
C PRO A 47 2.60 10.27 1.68
N ALA A 48 2.77 10.09 0.37
CA ALA A 48 2.42 8.86 -0.32
C ALA A 48 3.21 7.73 0.33
N THR A 49 2.53 6.94 1.16
CA THR A 49 3.16 5.83 1.86
C THR A 49 3.73 4.91 0.79
N PRO A 50 5.01 4.49 0.85
CA PRO A 50 5.62 3.69 -0.23
C PRO A 50 4.86 2.39 -0.49
N TRP A 51 4.00 1.98 0.45
CA TRP A 51 3.17 0.80 0.41
C TRP A 51 1.86 0.95 -0.39
N ILE A 52 1.39 2.18 -0.66
CA ILE A 52 0.06 2.45 -1.24
C ILE A 52 -0.09 1.93 -2.68
N THR A 53 1.03 1.86 -3.43
CA THR A 53 1.05 1.37 -4.82
C THR A 53 0.55 -0.07 -4.95
N GLN A 54 0.80 -0.91 -3.94
CA GLN A 54 0.26 -2.27 -3.92
C GLN A 54 -1.26 -2.27 -3.71
N LEU A 55 -1.78 -1.35 -2.88
CA LEU A 55 -3.21 -1.31 -2.52
C LEU A 55 -4.11 -1.01 -3.72
N GLN A 56 -3.59 -0.23 -4.68
CA GLN A 56 -4.29 0.06 -5.94
C GLN A 56 -4.44 -1.18 -6.84
N ASN A 57 -3.62 -2.21 -6.64
CA ASN A 57 -3.63 -3.45 -7.43
C ASN A 57 -4.30 -4.62 -6.69
N LEU A 58 -4.97 -4.37 -5.57
CA LEU A 58 -5.70 -5.40 -4.83
C LEU A 58 -6.87 -5.94 -5.67
N ASN A 59 -7.18 -7.22 -5.49
CA ASN A 59 -8.28 -7.88 -6.19
C ASN A 59 -9.64 -7.58 -5.54
N VAL A 60 -9.99 -6.29 -5.46
CA VAL A 60 -11.24 -5.79 -4.87
C VAL A 60 -12.29 -5.71 -5.98
N PRO A 61 -13.57 -6.06 -5.71
CA PRO A 61 -14.60 -6.08 -6.76
C PRO A 61 -14.95 -4.72 -7.35
N ILE A 62 -14.67 -3.63 -6.62
CA ILE A 62 -15.00 -2.26 -7.00
C ILE A 62 -13.78 -1.38 -6.70
N PRO A 63 -13.43 -0.39 -7.56
CA PRO A 63 -12.43 0.61 -7.23
C PRO A 63 -12.82 1.39 -5.96
N MET A 64 -11.89 1.46 -5.01
CA MET A 64 -12.11 2.19 -3.76
C MET A 64 -11.34 3.51 -3.73
N PRO A 65 -11.87 4.55 -3.06
CA PRO A 65 -11.15 5.79 -2.82
C PRO A 65 -9.86 5.57 -2.01
N GLU A 66 -8.79 6.30 -2.35
CA GLU A 66 -7.47 6.15 -1.73
C GLU A 66 -7.47 6.46 -0.23
N ASN A 67 -8.28 7.41 0.22
CA ASN A 67 -8.45 7.75 1.64
C ASN A 67 -9.08 6.60 2.45
N VAL A 68 -9.97 5.82 1.82
CA VAL A 68 -10.58 4.63 2.45
C VAL A 68 -9.56 3.50 2.51
N LEU A 69 -8.80 3.30 1.44
CA LEU A 69 -7.74 2.28 1.37
C LEU A 69 -6.61 2.51 2.38
N SER A 70 -6.12 3.75 2.50
CA SER A 70 -5.08 4.12 3.47
C SER A 70 -5.53 3.86 4.91
N GLN A 71 -6.73 4.32 5.28
CA GLN A 71 -7.28 4.06 6.62
C GLN A 71 -7.47 2.57 6.91
N LEU A 72 -7.97 1.80 5.93
CA LEU A 72 -8.08 0.34 6.06
C LEU A 72 -6.72 -0.33 6.23
N PHE A 73 -5.72 0.10 5.47
CA PHE A 73 -4.39 -0.46 5.52
C PHE A 73 -3.74 -0.25 6.88
N ASP A 74 -3.81 0.97 7.42
CA ASP A 74 -3.27 1.28 8.76
C ASP A 74 -3.92 0.40 9.84
N ARG A 75 -5.24 0.21 9.77
CA ARG A 75 -5.97 -0.69 10.69
C ARG A 75 -5.61 -2.15 10.49
N CYS A 76 -5.42 -2.59 9.25
CA CYS A 76 -4.98 -3.96 8.98
C CYS A 76 -3.58 -4.23 9.54
N LEU A 77 -2.65 -3.27 9.47
CA LEU A 77 -1.32 -3.39 10.06
C LEU A 77 -1.35 -3.54 11.59
N GLU A 78 -2.28 -2.87 12.26
CA GLU A 78 -2.49 -3.02 13.71
C GLU A 78 -3.06 -4.41 14.05
N VAL A 79 -4.06 -4.86 13.28
CA VAL A 79 -4.84 -6.05 13.60
C VAL A 79 -4.16 -7.35 13.13
N VAL A 80 -3.31 -7.32 12.10
CA VAL A 80 -2.68 -8.52 11.53
C VAL A 80 -1.89 -9.31 12.57
N GLN A 81 -1.22 -8.61 13.49
CA GLN A 81 -0.40 -9.18 14.57
C GLN A 81 -1.23 -9.75 15.73
N SER A 82 -2.53 -9.44 15.80
CA SER A 82 -3.38 -9.95 16.86
C SER A 82 -3.59 -11.46 16.73
N SER A 83 -3.78 -12.16 17.84
CA SER A 83 -4.16 -13.58 17.88
C SER A 83 -5.68 -13.80 17.75
N LEU A 84 -6.42 -12.77 17.33
CA LEU A 84 -7.87 -12.82 17.22
C LEU A 84 -8.33 -13.76 16.09
N ARG A 85 -9.57 -14.23 16.19
CA ARG A 85 -10.21 -14.97 15.10
C ARG A 85 -10.35 -14.07 13.88
N GLU A 86 -10.24 -14.65 12.68
CA GLU A 86 -10.28 -13.93 11.41
C GLU A 86 -11.49 -12.99 11.29
N GLY A 87 -12.70 -13.44 11.66
CA GLY A 87 -13.89 -12.59 11.64
C GLY A 87 -13.81 -11.40 12.58
N THR A 88 -13.21 -11.57 13.76
CA THR A 88 -12.99 -10.47 14.70
C THR A 88 -11.93 -9.52 14.17
N LYS A 89 -10.88 -10.02 13.50
CA LYS A 89 -9.88 -9.18 12.83
C LYS A 89 -10.53 -8.30 11.76
N LEU A 90 -11.40 -8.88 10.92
CA LEU A 90 -12.11 -8.15 9.87
C LEU A 90 -13.01 -7.05 10.44
N VAL A 91 -13.78 -7.35 11.49
CA VAL A 91 -14.65 -6.36 12.12
C VAL A 91 -13.81 -5.23 12.71
N GLN A 92 -12.73 -5.52 13.43
CA GLN A 92 -11.85 -4.49 14.00
C GLN A 92 -11.14 -3.64 12.93
N ALA A 93 -10.73 -4.24 11.83
CA ALA A 93 -10.08 -3.52 10.73
C ALA A 93 -11.02 -2.48 10.08
N VAL A 94 -12.32 -2.77 10.04
CA VAL A 94 -13.32 -1.96 9.32
C VAL A 94 -14.14 -1.06 10.25
N GLU A 95 -14.17 -1.34 11.56
CA GLU A 95 -14.97 -0.59 12.56
C GLU A 95 -14.66 0.92 12.56
N GLY A 96 -13.40 1.31 12.33
CA GLY A 96 -13.00 2.72 12.26
C GLY A 96 -13.66 3.51 11.13
N LEU A 97 -14.03 2.85 10.02
CA LEU A 97 -14.74 3.49 8.91
C LEU A 97 -16.25 3.61 9.14
N PHE A 98 -16.81 2.73 9.99
CA PHE A 98 -18.26 2.63 10.21
C PHE A 98 -18.58 2.64 11.70
N PRO A 99 -18.29 3.74 12.42
CA PRO A 99 -18.51 3.82 13.86
C PRO A 99 -19.98 3.58 14.20
N GLY A 100 -20.23 2.74 15.22
CA GLY A 100 -21.58 2.41 15.69
C GLY A 100 -22.29 1.29 14.92
N ASN A 101 -21.69 0.72 13.87
CA ASN A 101 -22.27 -0.36 13.07
C ASN A 101 -21.72 -1.77 13.39
N THR A 102 -21.07 -1.95 14.55
CA THR A 102 -20.45 -3.21 14.99
C THR A 102 -21.40 -4.44 14.92
N PRO A 103 -22.71 -4.34 15.26
CA PRO A 103 -23.63 -5.48 15.11
C PRO A 103 -23.82 -5.91 13.65
N ALA A 104 -23.92 -4.95 12.73
CA ALA A 104 -24.04 -5.21 11.30
C ALA A 104 -22.74 -5.78 10.72
N LEU A 105 -21.59 -5.23 11.13
CA LEU A 105 -20.27 -5.73 10.71
C LEU A 105 -20.07 -7.20 11.13
N ASN A 106 -20.46 -7.59 12.36
CA ASN A 106 -20.35 -8.97 12.81
C ASN A 106 -21.19 -9.94 11.97
N GLN A 107 -22.41 -9.55 11.59
CA GLN A 107 -23.27 -10.38 10.73
C GLN A 107 -22.66 -10.54 9.34
N LEU A 108 -22.19 -9.44 8.76
CA LEU A 108 -21.59 -9.45 7.42
C LEU A 108 -20.24 -10.17 7.40
N ALA A 109 -19.43 -10.11 8.46
CA ALA A 109 -18.18 -10.86 8.59
C ALA A 109 -18.41 -12.36 8.48
N GLY A 110 -19.49 -12.89 9.07
CA GLY A 110 -19.90 -14.28 8.89
C GLY A 110 -20.12 -14.65 7.42
N LEU A 111 -20.81 -13.79 6.67
CA LEU A 111 -21.07 -13.99 5.23
C LEU A 111 -19.79 -13.91 4.37
N VAL A 112 -18.92 -12.95 4.66
CA VAL A 112 -17.65 -12.75 3.95
C VAL A 112 -16.71 -13.94 4.14
N LEU A 113 -16.65 -14.51 5.35
CA LEU A 113 -15.82 -15.69 5.65
C LEU A 113 -16.37 -16.97 5.01
N THR A 114 -17.69 -17.12 4.91
CA THR A 114 -18.30 -18.27 4.23
C THR A 114 -18.18 -18.22 2.70
N SER A 115 -17.83 -17.06 2.15
CA SER A 115 -17.61 -16.90 0.71
C SER A 115 -16.24 -17.48 0.32
N PRO A 116 -16.14 -18.23 -0.79
CA PRO A 116 -14.95 -18.98 -1.14
C PRO A 116 -13.73 -18.06 -1.22
N ALA A 117 -12.66 -18.42 -0.49
CA ALA A 117 -11.43 -17.66 -0.33
C ALA A 117 -10.72 -17.31 -1.65
N ARG A 118 -10.99 -18.07 -2.73
CA ARG A 118 -10.44 -17.80 -4.06
C ARG A 118 -11.39 -16.91 -4.84
N SER A 119 -11.33 -15.62 -4.55
CA SER A 119 -11.99 -14.50 -5.25
C SER A 119 -13.46 -14.23 -4.84
N PRO A 120 -13.73 -13.10 -4.15
CA PRO A 120 -15.10 -12.67 -3.82
C PRO A 120 -15.92 -12.27 -5.07
N LEU A 121 -15.27 -12.10 -6.22
CA LEU A 121 -15.91 -11.94 -7.53
C LEU A 121 -16.62 -13.22 -8.01
N ARG A 122 -16.33 -14.39 -7.42
CA ARG A 122 -16.89 -15.68 -7.84
C ARG A 122 -18.13 -16.12 -7.06
N SER A 123 -18.53 -15.38 -6.03
CA SER A 123 -19.86 -15.50 -5.44
C SER A 123 -20.84 -14.67 -6.26
N PRO A 124 -21.66 -15.28 -7.16
CA PRO A 124 -22.57 -14.54 -8.05
C PRO A 124 -23.59 -13.71 -7.26
N GLU A 125 -23.91 -14.11 -6.03
CA GLU A 125 -24.82 -13.40 -5.13
C GLU A 125 -24.25 -12.08 -4.59
N ILE A 126 -22.94 -12.01 -4.35
CA ILE A 126 -22.28 -10.79 -3.85
C ILE A 126 -21.98 -9.88 -5.04
N ALA A 127 -21.43 -10.43 -6.12
CA ALA A 127 -21.09 -9.68 -7.33
C ALA A 127 -22.31 -8.99 -7.98
N SER A 128 -23.48 -9.64 -8.00
CA SER A 128 -24.71 -9.05 -8.57
C SER A 128 -25.33 -7.93 -7.73
N ARG A 129 -24.92 -7.79 -6.46
CA ARG A 129 -25.45 -6.78 -5.52
C ARG A 129 -24.51 -5.59 -5.35
N LEU A 130 -23.40 -5.57 -6.04
CA LEU A 130 -22.34 -4.57 -5.90
C LEU A 130 -22.46 -3.51 -7.02
N PRO A 131 -22.41 -2.21 -6.69
CA PRO A 131 -22.43 -1.14 -7.68
C PRO A 131 -21.10 -1.02 -8.43
N GLU A 132 -21.02 -0.16 -9.43
CA GLU A 132 -19.79 0.10 -10.19
C GLU A 132 -18.77 0.95 -9.41
N ASP A 133 -19.24 1.78 -8.47
CA ASP A 133 -18.42 2.70 -7.68
C ASP A 133 -18.72 2.61 -6.19
N TYR A 134 -17.68 2.73 -5.36
CA TYR A 134 -17.82 2.71 -3.90
C TYR A 134 -18.64 3.90 -3.36
N SER A 135 -18.51 5.08 -3.98
CA SER A 135 -19.20 6.30 -3.54
C SER A 135 -20.71 6.27 -3.76
N THR A 136 -21.18 5.49 -4.75
CA THR A 136 -22.60 5.33 -5.08
C THR A 136 -23.25 4.16 -4.33
N ALA A 137 -22.45 3.38 -3.61
CA ALA A 137 -22.88 2.24 -2.84
C ALA A 137 -23.70 2.62 -1.60
N THR A 138 -24.71 1.81 -1.29
CA THR A 138 -25.43 1.88 -0.02
C THR A 138 -24.46 1.60 1.16
N PRO A 139 -24.75 2.09 2.38
CA PRO A 139 -23.88 1.87 3.54
C PRO A 139 -23.56 0.39 3.78
N SER A 140 -24.52 -0.51 3.61
CA SER A 140 -24.30 -1.95 3.74
C SER A 140 -23.38 -2.51 2.65
N GLN A 141 -23.48 -2.03 1.41
CA GLN A 141 -22.57 -2.42 0.32
C GLN A 141 -21.16 -1.91 0.59
N GLN A 142 -21.01 -0.66 1.06
CA GLN A 142 -19.69 -0.11 1.44
C GLN A 142 -19.02 -0.96 2.52
N MET A 143 -19.76 -1.38 3.55
CA MET A 143 -19.24 -2.28 4.60
C MET A 143 -18.76 -3.62 4.02
N VAL A 144 -19.52 -4.22 3.12
CA VAL A 144 -19.13 -5.49 2.47
C VAL A 144 -17.85 -5.30 1.66
N VAL A 145 -17.77 -4.27 0.81
CA VAL A 145 -16.58 -4.01 -0.02
C VAL A 145 -15.37 -3.72 0.85
N SER A 146 -15.53 -2.92 1.92
CA SER A 146 -14.45 -2.62 2.86
C SER A 146 -13.96 -3.87 3.60
N MET A 147 -14.85 -4.80 3.98
CA MET A 147 -14.40 -6.08 4.57
C MET A 147 -13.72 -7.00 3.58
N LEU A 148 -14.19 -7.04 2.33
CA LEU A 148 -13.52 -7.79 1.26
C LEU A 148 -12.11 -7.24 1.01
N ALA A 149 -11.97 -5.93 0.94
CA ALA A 149 -10.67 -5.28 0.83
C ALA A 149 -9.78 -5.53 2.05
N ALA A 150 -10.32 -5.42 3.27
CA ALA A 150 -9.58 -5.70 4.49
C ALA A 150 -9.08 -7.16 4.54
N ARG A 151 -9.92 -8.11 4.13
CA ARG A 151 -9.55 -9.52 4.00
C ARG A 151 -8.38 -9.70 3.03
N GLU A 152 -8.49 -9.14 1.82
CA GLU A 152 -7.42 -9.21 0.82
C GLU A 152 -6.12 -8.62 1.37
N ILE A 153 -6.17 -7.46 2.04
CA ILE A 153 -4.99 -6.83 2.66
C ILE A 153 -4.37 -7.76 3.70
N LEU A 154 -5.17 -8.32 4.61
CA LEU A 154 -4.69 -9.23 5.64
C LEU A 154 -4.09 -10.51 5.05
N GLU A 155 -4.68 -11.07 3.99
CA GLU A 155 -4.15 -12.22 3.25
C GLU A 155 -2.83 -11.87 2.53
N THR A 156 -2.71 -10.65 1.99
CA THR A 156 -1.48 -10.19 1.33
C THR A 156 -0.34 -9.97 2.35
N LEU A 157 -0.68 -9.53 3.56
CA LEU A 157 0.25 -9.34 4.68
C LEU A 157 0.60 -10.67 5.38
N THR A 158 -0.05 -11.78 5.04
CA THR A 158 0.17 -13.09 5.67
C THR A 158 0.91 -14.05 4.74
N LEU A 159 2.01 -14.59 5.24
CA LEU A 159 2.82 -15.63 4.62
C LEU A 159 2.55 -16.95 5.35
N SER A 160 1.65 -17.78 4.80
CA SER A 160 1.37 -19.11 5.34
C SER A 160 2.32 -20.13 4.73
N VAL A 161 2.99 -20.91 5.56
CA VAL A 161 3.92 -21.99 5.16
C VAL A 161 3.58 -23.27 5.90
N SER A 162 3.74 -24.42 5.27
CA SER A 162 3.47 -25.72 5.88
C SER A 162 4.51 -26.76 5.44
N PRO A 163 4.61 -27.94 6.07
CA PRO A 163 5.49 -28.98 5.57
C PRO A 163 5.13 -29.47 4.15
N ASN A 164 3.86 -29.34 3.74
CA ASN A 164 3.40 -29.71 2.39
C ASN A 164 3.65 -28.57 1.38
N GLU A 165 3.58 -27.34 1.83
CA GLU A 165 3.86 -26.12 1.07
C GLU A 165 4.96 -25.32 1.78
N PRO A 166 6.23 -25.79 1.71
CA PRO A 166 7.32 -25.25 2.53
C PRO A 166 7.81 -23.90 2.02
N ARG A 167 7.31 -23.42 0.88
CA ARG A 167 7.73 -22.16 0.28
C ARG A 167 6.52 -21.30 -0.03
N ALA A 168 6.51 -20.08 0.50
CA ALA A 168 5.51 -19.06 0.19
C ALA A 168 6.21 -17.81 -0.36
N GLU A 169 5.65 -17.25 -1.43
CA GLU A 169 6.18 -16.05 -2.08
C GLU A 169 5.14 -14.93 -2.10
N ARG A 170 5.62 -13.71 -1.89
CA ARG A 170 4.83 -12.48 -2.00
C ARG A 170 5.66 -11.41 -2.70
N GLN A 171 5.00 -10.64 -3.55
CA GLN A 171 5.56 -9.44 -4.14
C GLN A 171 4.72 -8.24 -3.71
N TRP A 172 5.39 -7.18 -3.27
CA TRP A 172 4.79 -5.93 -2.89
C TRP A 172 5.38 -4.79 -3.72
N ASN A 173 4.55 -4.09 -4.48
CA ASN A 173 4.99 -2.96 -5.28
C ASN A 173 5.15 -1.74 -4.38
N THR A 174 6.34 -1.14 -4.39
CA THR A 174 6.64 0.10 -3.68
C THR A 174 7.04 1.20 -4.64
N THR A 175 7.06 2.45 -4.17
CA THR A 175 7.54 3.60 -4.95
C THR A 175 9.00 3.47 -5.40
N ALA A 176 9.82 2.73 -4.65
CA ALA A 176 11.22 2.44 -5.01
C ALA A 176 11.37 1.24 -5.95
N GLY A 177 10.32 0.44 -6.16
CA GLY A 177 10.33 -0.78 -6.96
C GLY A 177 9.67 -1.97 -6.26
N PRO A 178 9.68 -3.16 -6.89
CA PRO A 178 9.09 -4.35 -6.30
C PRO A 178 9.95 -4.90 -5.15
N LEU A 179 9.31 -5.09 -3.99
CA LEU A 179 9.82 -5.87 -2.87
C LEU A 179 9.36 -7.33 -3.07
N GLN A 180 10.29 -8.27 -3.07
CA GLN A 180 9.96 -9.70 -3.10
C GLN A 180 10.28 -10.34 -1.76
N LEU A 181 9.38 -11.20 -1.28
CA LEU A 181 9.49 -11.94 -0.03
C LEU A 181 9.28 -13.42 -0.31
N THR A 182 10.19 -14.23 0.19
CA THR A 182 10.15 -15.69 0.13
C THR A 182 10.32 -16.23 1.53
N ALA A 183 9.29 -16.90 2.03
CA ALA A 183 9.33 -17.65 3.27
C ALA A 183 9.59 -19.13 2.95
N GLU A 184 10.61 -19.70 3.58
CA GLU A 184 10.99 -21.10 3.44
C GLU A 184 10.95 -21.77 4.82
N TYR A 185 10.14 -22.81 4.94
CA TYR A 185 10.01 -23.67 6.12
C TYR A 185 10.59 -25.05 5.84
N PRO A 186 11.93 -25.20 5.85
CA PRO A 186 12.57 -26.49 5.68
C PRO A 186 12.19 -27.46 6.81
N SER A 187 11.34 -28.43 6.49
CA SER A 187 11.13 -29.61 7.35
C SER A 187 12.36 -30.53 7.28
N PRO A 188 12.85 -31.12 8.40
CA PRO A 188 12.21 -31.23 9.71
C PRO A 188 12.80 -30.33 10.81
N THR A 189 13.63 -29.34 10.48
CA THR A 189 14.46 -28.62 11.47
C THR A 189 13.72 -27.59 12.31
N GLY A 190 12.44 -27.31 12.02
CA GLY A 190 11.69 -26.25 12.72
C GLY A 190 12.26 -24.84 12.48
N GLN A 191 13.07 -24.70 11.43
CA GLN A 191 13.69 -23.45 11.02
C GLN A 191 12.78 -22.76 10.00
N LEU A 192 12.61 -21.44 10.15
CA LEU A 192 11.95 -20.60 9.16
C LEU A 192 12.93 -19.56 8.67
N ARG A 193 13.18 -19.58 7.37
CA ARG A 193 14.04 -18.63 6.68
C ARG A 193 13.19 -17.70 5.84
N ILE A 194 13.38 -16.41 6.03
CA ILE A 194 12.77 -15.38 5.20
C ILE A 194 13.87 -14.74 4.38
N GLN A 195 13.72 -14.79 3.05
CA GLN A 195 14.55 -14.07 2.10
C GLN A 195 13.74 -12.91 1.52
N SER A 196 14.35 -11.73 1.41
CA SER A 196 13.75 -10.60 0.72
C SER A 196 14.68 -10.03 -0.33
N GLN A 197 14.14 -9.62 -1.46
CA GLN A 197 14.83 -8.75 -2.41
C GLN A 197 14.34 -7.31 -2.20
N LEU A 198 15.17 -6.46 -1.60
CA LEU A 198 14.86 -5.06 -1.39
C LEU A 198 15.17 -4.22 -2.64
N PRO A 199 14.28 -3.31 -3.05
CA PRO A 199 14.51 -2.42 -4.20
C PRO A 199 15.47 -1.26 -3.86
N CYS A 200 15.65 -0.93 -2.58
CA CYS A 200 16.54 0.09 -2.07
C CYS A 200 17.20 -0.36 -0.75
N SER A 201 17.98 0.53 -0.11
CA SER A 201 18.48 0.27 1.24
C SER A 201 17.34 0.07 2.23
N GLY A 202 17.58 -0.73 3.27
CA GLY A 202 16.55 -1.08 4.24
C GLY A 202 16.97 -2.17 5.21
N SER A 203 16.03 -2.61 6.04
CA SER A 203 16.24 -3.65 7.04
C SER A 203 15.04 -4.59 7.13
N LEU A 204 15.33 -5.87 7.36
CA LEU A 204 14.39 -6.89 7.81
C LEU A 204 14.59 -7.15 9.30
N ARG A 205 13.49 -7.33 10.02
CA ARG A 205 13.51 -7.80 11.41
C ARG A 205 12.43 -8.85 11.57
N PHE A 206 12.84 -10.05 11.99
CA PHE A 206 11.96 -11.18 12.22
C PHE A 206 11.97 -11.55 13.70
N GLN A 207 10.79 -11.59 14.33
CA GLN A 207 10.66 -11.76 15.78
C GLN A 207 9.89 -13.03 16.13
N GLY A 208 10.48 -13.82 17.03
CA GLY A 208 9.89 -14.96 17.71
C GLY A 208 9.62 -14.65 19.18
N ALA A 209 9.12 -15.65 19.92
CA ALA A 209 8.85 -15.49 21.36
C ALA A 209 10.14 -15.28 22.17
N GLU A 210 11.21 -16.00 21.82
CA GLU A 210 12.48 -16.00 22.55
C GLU A 210 13.69 -15.58 21.70
N ALA A 211 13.49 -15.35 20.40
CA ALA A 211 14.56 -15.07 19.44
C ALA A 211 14.18 -13.94 18.48
N GLN A 212 15.17 -13.15 18.07
CA GLN A 212 15.02 -12.09 17.08
C GLN A 212 16.19 -12.14 16.10
N SER A 213 15.90 -11.95 14.81
CA SER A 213 16.90 -11.86 13.75
C SER A 213 16.72 -10.56 12.99
N ILE A 214 17.82 -9.84 12.74
CA ILE A 214 17.82 -8.55 12.04
C ILE A 214 18.89 -8.60 10.95
N ALA A 215 18.53 -8.16 9.75
CA ALA A 215 19.47 -7.98 8.65
C ALA A 215 19.22 -6.62 8.00
N GLU A 216 20.29 -5.92 7.64
CA GLU A 216 20.20 -4.59 7.03
C GLU A 216 21.19 -4.44 5.88
N ARG A 217 20.86 -3.55 4.95
CA ARG A 217 21.73 -3.21 3.82
C ARG A 217 21.57 -1.76 3.42
N SER A 218 22.69 -1.13 3.05
CA SER A 218 22.76 0.25 2.55
C SER A 218 22.61 0.38 1.03
N SER A 219 22.30 -0.72 0.33
CA SER A 219 22.11 -0.78 -1.12
C SER A 219 21.00 -1.78 -1.48
N PRO A 220 20.41 -1.69 -2.69
CA PRO A 220 19.47 -2.69 -3.19
C PRO A 220 20.07 -4.11 -3.15
N GLY A 221 19.22 -5.12 -2.93
CA GLY A 221 19.66 -6.51 -2.99
C GLY A 221 18.96 -7.45 -2.03
N SER A 222 19.52 -8.65 -1.90
CA SER A 222 18.95 -9.70 -1.06
C SER A 222 19.35 -9.57 0.41
N LEU A 223 18.37 -9.75 1.29
CA LEU A 223 18.52 -9.93 2.73
C LEU A 223 17.90 -11.26 3.14
N SER A 224 18.44 -11.89 4.19
CA SER A 224 17.88 -13.10 4.76
C SER A 224 17.89 -13.00 6.27
N VAL A 225 16.81 -13.43 6.90
CA VAL A 225 16.66 -13.58 8.35
C VAL A 225 16.11 -14.97 8.63
N GLU A 226 16.48 -15.55 9.76
CA GLU A 226 16.08 -16.89 10.12
C GLU A 226 15.81 -17.00 11.62
N LEU A 227 14.79 -17.79 11.96
CA LEU A 227 14.45 -18.16 13.33
C LEU A 227 14.39 -19.69 13.42
N PHE A 228 14.67 -20.19 14.63
CA PHE A 228 14.68 -21.60 14.98
C PHE A 228 13.64 -21.87 16.08
N ASP A 229 13.32 -23.14 16.28
CA ASP A 229 12.47 -23.62 17.38
C ASP A 229 11.08 -22.96 17.42
N LEU A 230 10.48 -22.77 16.24
CA LEU A 230 9.18 -22.13 16.09
C LEU A 230 8.05 -23.10 16.45
N ALA A 231 7.08 -22.61 17.22
CA ALA A 231 5.84 -23.33 17.50
C ALA A 231 4.91 -23.24 16.28
N PRO A 232 4.39 -24.38 15.79
CA PRO A 232 3.42 -24.34 14.72
C PRO A 232 2.11 -23.69 15.18
N ASN A 233 1.38 -23.14 14.22
CA ASN A 233 0.12 -22.41 14.40
C ASN A 233 0.25 -21.12 15.24
N GLN A 234 1.46 -20.57 15.36
CA GLN A 234 1.73 -19.26 15.94
C GLN A 234 2.00 -18.23 14.84
N ILE A 235 1.71 -16.97 15.13
CA ILE A 235 1.96 -15.82 14.24
C ILE A 235 3.31 -15.20 14.63
N TYR A 236 4.18 -15.01 13.63
CA TYR A 236 5.48 -14.38 13.80
C TYR A 236 5.61 -13.10 12.98
N PRO A 237 5.81 -11.92 13.59
CA PRO A 237 5.90 -10.67 12.87
C PRO A 237 7.26 -10.52 12.16
N LEU A 238 7.18 -10.09 10.91
CA LEU A 238 8.28 -9.71 10.02
C LEU A 238 8.14 -8.22 9.70
N GLU A 239 8.97 -7.39 10.33
CA GLU A 239 9.04 -5.96 10.05
C GLU A 239 10.00 -5.68 8.89
N ILE A 240 9.57 -4.82 7.97
CA ILE A 240 10.39 -4.36 6.84
C ILE A 240 10.43 -2.83 6.85
N ARG A 241 11.65 -2.29 6.81
CA ARG A 241 11.90 -0.85 6.69
C ARG A 241 12.68 -0.59 5.41
N LEU A 242 12.26 0.41 4.65
CA LEU A 242 12.98 0.90 3.48
C LEU A 242 13.57 2.28 3.80
N ALA A 243 14.75 2.58 3.29
CA ALA A 243 15.39 3.87 3.45
C ALA A 243 14.73 4.89 2.52
N GLY A 244 14.57 6.13 3.02
CA GLY A 244 13.84 7.19 2.31
C GLY A 244 12.35 7.25 2.65
N SER A 245 11.82 6.28 3.39
CA SER A 245 10.53 6.44 4.08
C SER A 245 10.79 6.90 5.51
N GLU A 246 10.50 8.16 5.82
CA GLU A 246 10.33 8.66 7.21
C GLU A 246 9.14 7.99 7.94
N GLN A 247 8.52 6.99 7.31
CA GLN A 247 7.22 6.41 7.66
C GLN A 247 7.34 5.03 8.30
N THR A 248 6.19 4.57 8.81
CA THR A 248 6.00 3.34 9.55
C THR A 248 6.52 2.10 8.80
N PRO A 249 7.20 1.17 9.51
CA PRO A 249 7.56 -0.13 8.94
C PRO A 249 6.30 -0.87 8.50
N ILE A 250 6.37 -1.58 7.38
CA ILE A 250 5.33 -2.56 7.05
C ILE A 250 5.59 -3.83 7.84
N VAL A 251 4.53 -4.42 8.39
CA VAL A 251 4.60 -5.66 9.17
C VAL A 251 3.86 -6.74 8.42
N PHE A 252 4.60 -7.76 8.00
CA PHE A 252 4.05 -9.02 7.53
C PHE A 252 3.97 -10.00 8.69
N VAL A 253 3.08 -10.98 8.57
CA VAL A 253 2.96 -12.07 9.52
C VAL A 253 3.31 -13.37 8.81
N VAL A 254 4.20 -14.15 9.42
CA VAL A 254 4.49 -15.52 8.97
C VAL A 254 3.73 -16.49 9.87
N HIS A 255 2.95 -17.37 9.26
CA HIS A 255 2.11 -18.36 9.94
C HIS A 255 2.51 -19.77 9.50
N PRO A 256 3.42 -20.44 10.23
CA PRO A 256 3.71 -21.85 10.01
C PRO A 256 2.52 -22.70 10.46
N THR A 257 1.93 -23.48 9.57
CA THR A 257 0.86 -24.43 9.90
C THR A 257 1.38 -25.86 10.02
N THR A 258 0.69 -26.68 10.82
CA THR A 258 0.92 -28.12 10.82
C THR A 258 0.37 -28.73 9.53
N SER A 259 0.94 -29.84 9.07
CA SER A 259 0.28 -30.67 8.07
C SER A 259 -1.05 -31.14 8.64
N ASP A 260 -2.17 -30.63 8.12
CA ASP A 260 -3.47 -31.24 8.35
C ASP A 260 -3.42 -32.68 7.78
N VAL A 261 -3.74 -33.66 8.63
CA VAL A 261 -3.95 -35.07 8.28
C VAL A 261 -5.44 -35.29 8.05
#